data_AF-A0A8H6N1W2-F1
#
_entry.id   AF-A0A8H6N1W2-F1
#
_cell.length_a   1.000
_cell.length_b   1.000
_cell.length_c   1.000
_cell.angle_alpha   90.00
_cell.angle_beta   90.00
_cell.angle_gamma   90.00
#
_symmetry.space_group_name_H-M   'P 1'
#
loop_
_entity.id
_entity.type
_entity.pdbx_description
1 polymer ?
#
loop_
_entity_poly.entity_id
_entity_poly.type
_entity_poly.pdbx_seq_one_letter_code
_entity_poly.pdbx_strand_id
1 'polypeptide(L)'
;MQQTKPCDEKIADFKKAPDSWRPGGFEVKACYSEFPEEHSKLHFSRTICLIVTSINLLNGVLMVTVACGRAHTSERPILTVGDAVASYLEDADGYTTKTCLRSKKNFVKREWDPHPQEYDPIPRRKFNAGSLTRMVVLMSFIYFNYNALFTCLSLTTEWDRFYGSKKGIRVSTTPQGAQRQTYFLQLPYRYSIPLTVFCGGLHWLVSQSIFLVSIDSVGFASCGWSPIGIILVIVAGSHLLAFLVAPGYRRLRFGGIAVASSCSAAIAAACHPGPSEPDSAATLTLPLTWGVVSGKDDMPGHCSFTTRDVEEPVKGHLYE
;
A
#
# COMPACT_ATOMS: atom_id res chain seq x y z
N MET A 1 39.76 -40.22 16.91
CA MET A 1 38.37 -40.07 16.42
C MET A 1 38.42 -39.28 15.13
N GLN A 2 38.33 -39.94 13.97
CA GLN A 2 38.37 -39.26 12.67
C GLN A 2 37.02 -38.60 12.40
N GLN A 3 36.99 -37.27 12.34
CA GLN A 3 35.85 -36.51 11.84
C GLN A 3 35.59 -36.93 10.39
N THR A 4 34.50 -37.67 10.17
CA THR A 4 34.02 -37.98 8.83
C THR A 4 33.53 -36.69 8.18
N LYS A 5 34.23 -36.24 7.14
CA LYS A 5 33.79 -35.13 6.28
C LYS A 5 32.31 -35.30 5.87
N PRO A 6 31.53 -34.22 5.80
CA PRO A 6 30.12 -34.27 5.40
C PRO A 6 29.97 -34.92 4.01
N CYS A 7 28.88 -35.67 3.82
CA CYS A 7 28.64 -36.45 2.59
C CYS A 7 28.76 -35.61 1.32
N ASP A 8 28.33 -34.35 1.35
CA ASP A 8 28.29 -33.46 0.19
C ASP A 8 29.65 -33.26 -0.48
N GLU A 9 30.73 -33.21 0.31
CA GLU A 9 32.10 -33.07 -0.22
C GLU A 9 32.61 -34.34 -0.90
N LYS A 10 32.07 -35.51 -0.53
CA LYS A 10 32.49 -36.81 -1.09
C LYS A 10 31.73 -37.20 -2.35
N ILE A 11 30.55 -36.62 -2.58
CA ILE A 11 29.71 -36.90 -3.77
C ILE A 11 30.47 -36.62 -5.07
N ALA A 12 31.27 -35.55 -5.11
CA ALA A 12 32.05 -35.18 -6.29
C ALA A 12 33.09 -36.25 -6.67
N ASP A 13 33.69 -36.91 -5.67
CA ASP A 13 34.68 -37.95 -5.90
C ASP A 13 34.03 -39.29 -6.26
N PHE A 14 32.87 -39.62 -5.70
CA PHE A 14 32.10 -40.80 -6.10
C PHE A 14 31.58 -40.71 -7.55
N LYS A 15 31.25 -39.51 -8.04
CA LYS A 15 30.87 -39.31 -9.45
C LYS A 15 32.02 -39.61 -10.44
N LYS A 16 33.27 -39.51 -10.01
CA LYS A 16 34.45 -39.79 -10.88
C LYS A 16 34.72 -41.28 -11.05
N ALA A 17 34.31 -42.11 -10.10
CA ALA A 17 34.52 -43.55 -10.11
C ALA A 17 33.30 -44.30 -9.53
N PRO A 18 32.13 -44.23 -10.20
CA PRO A 18 30.87 -44.76 -9.68
C PRO A 18 30.94 -46.26 -9.38
N ASP A 19 31.65 -47.03 -10.21
CA ASP A 19 31.78 -48.48 -10.09
C ASP A 19 32.62 -48.94 -8.87
N SER A 20 33.41 -48.02 -8.30
CA SER A 20 34.27 -48.31 -7.14
C SER A 20 33.58 -48.06 -5.80
N TRP A 21 32.38 -47.47 -5.81
CA TRP A 21 31.68 -47.11 -4.59
C TRP A 21 31.03 -48.32 -3.94
N ARG A 22 31.64 -48.80 -2.84
CA ARG A 22 31.13 -49.91 -2.02
C ARG A 22 30.76 -49.42 -0.62
N PRO A 23 29.56 -48.86 -0.41
CA PRO A 23 29.11 -48.48 0.93
C PRO A 23 29.08 -49.72 1.83
N GLY A 24 29.84 -49.69 2.93
CA GLY A 24 29.98 -50.83 3.84
C GLY A 24 30.66 -52.06 3.25
N GLY A 25 31.37 -51.94 2.11
CA GLY A 25 32.00 -53.07 1.42
C GLY A 25 31.07 -53.84 0.47
N PHE A 26 29.80 -53.44 0.36
CA PHE A 26 28.81 -54.12 -0.49
C PHE A 26 28.72 -53.49 -1.89
N GLU A 27 28.39 -54.32 -2.89
CA GLU A 27 28.13 -53.85 -4.24
C GLU A 27 26.70 -53.32 -4.36
N VAL A 28 26.56 -52.08 -4.86
CA VAL A 28 25.24 -51.49 -5.10
C VAL A 28 24.70 -52.03 -6.42
N LYS A 29 23.76 -52.98 -6.36
CA LYS A 29 23.14 -53.58 -7.55
C LYS A 29 22.04 -52.72 -8.17
N ALA A 30 21.32 -51.97 -7.35
CA ALA A 30 20.21 -51.12 -7.78
C ALA A 30 19.97 -50.00 -6.77
N CYS A 31 19.55 -48.83 -7.27
CA CYS A 31 19.03 -47.75 -6.46
C CYS A 31 17.51 -47.76 -6.56
N TYR A 32 16.83 -47.96 -5.43
CA TYR A 32 15.37 -47.87 -5.37
C TYR A 32 15.00 -46.48 -4.86
N SER A 33 14.19 -45.76 -5.64
CA SER A 33 13.51 -44.56 -5.19
C SER A 33 12.06 -44.92 -4.93
N GLU A 34 11.64 -44.83 -3.68
CA GLU A 34 10.23 -44.89 -3.31
C GLU A 34 9.73 -43.46 -3.16
N PHE A 35 8.58 -43.15 -3.76
CA PHE A 35 7.88 -41.93 -3.38
C PHE A 35 7.44 -42.12 -1.94
N PRO A 36 7.97 -41.36 -0.97
CA PRO A 36 7.50 -41.50 0.40
C PRO A 36 5.99 -41.28 0.40
N GLU A 37 5.23 -42.11 1.12
CA GLU A 37 3.84 -41.80 1.41
C GLU A 37 3.82 -40.37 1.97
N GLU A 38 2.99 -39.50 1.41
CA GLU A 38 2.78 -38.14 1.92
C GLU A 38 2.16 -38.24 3.32
N HIS A 39 2.97 -38.55 4.33
CA HIS A 39 2.60 -38.30 5.70
C HIS A 39 2.61 -36.78 5.86
N SER A 40 1.49 -36.14 5.55
CA SER A 40 1.16 -34.79 5.98
C SER A 40 0.99 -34.78 7.50
N LYS A 41 2.05 -35.10 8.25
CA LYS A 41 2.20 -34.60 9.61
C LYS A 41 2.62 -33.16 9.44
N LEU A 42 1.63 -32.27 9.36
CA LEU A 42 1.84 -30.84 9.45
C LEU A 42 2.67 -30.61 10.73
N HIS A 43 3.98 -30.38 10.59
CA HIS A 43 4.86 -29.95 11.68
C HIS A 43 4.54 -28.49 11.98
N PHE A 44 3.31 -28.25 12.42
CA PHE A 44 2.88 -26.95 12.87
C PHE A 44 3.54 -26.72 14.22
N SER A 45 4.45 -25.76 14.29
CA SER A 45 4.95 -25.30 15.57
C SER A 45 3.75 -24.83 16.39
N ARG A 46 3.34 -25.64 17.37
CA ARG A 46 2.21 -25.36 18.26
C ARG A 46 2.38 -24.00 18.94
N THR A 47 3.63 -23.62 19.22
CA THR A 47 4.00 -22.30 19.76
C THR A 47 3.63 -21.18 18.79
N ILE A 48 4.02 -21.28 17.51
CA ILE A 48 3.71 -20.27 16.50
C ILE A 48 2.19 -20.18 16.27
N CYS A 49 1.50 -21.33 16.21
CA CYS A 49 0.04 -21.40 16.13
C CYS A 49 -0.66 -20.59 17.22
N LEU A 50 -0.31 -20.88 18.48
CA LEU A 50 -0.95 -20.28 19.64
C LEU A 50 -0.67 -18.78 19.70
N ILE A 51 0.56 -18.36 19.39
CA ILE A 51 0.94 -16.94 19.35
C ILE A 51 0.10 -16.22 18.28
N VAL A 52 0.11 -16.70 17.04
CA VAL A 52 -0.61 -16.06 15.93
C VAL A 52 -2.12 -16.03 16.19
N THR A 53 -2.69 -17.13 16.68
CA THR A 53 -4.11 -17.21 17.03
C THR A 53 -4.47 -16.22 18.13
N SER A 54 -3.65 -16.14 19.19
CA SER A 54 -3.87 -15.20 20.30
C SER A 54 -3.79 -13.74 19.87
N ILE A 55 -2.79 -13.37 19.05
CA ILE A 55 -2.63 -12.01 18.54
C ILE A 55 -3.81 -11.64 17.62
N ASN A 56 -4.22 -12.55 16.73
CA ASN A 56 -5.35 -12.29 15.83
C ASN A 56 -6.68 -12.21 16.61
N LEU A 57 -6.86 -13.03 17.64
CA LEU A 57 -8.02 -12.97 18.52
C LEU A 57 -8.04 -11.65 19.30
N LEU A 58 -6.90 -11.23 19.85
CA LEU A 58 -6.77 -9.94 20.54
C LEU A 58 -7.10 -8.77 19.59
N ASN A 59 -6.56 -8.80 18.37
CA ASN A 59 -6.89 -7.81 17.34
C ASN A 59 -8.40 -7.82 17.02
N GLY A 60 -9.01 -8.99 16.91
CA GLY A 60 -10.46 -9.13 16.69
C GLY A 60 -11.28 -8.56 17.85
N VAL A 61 -10.92 -8.88 19.09
CA VAL A 61 -11.56 -8.33 20.30
C VAL A 61 -11.41 -6.81 20.33
N LEU A 62 -10.22 -6.27 20.02
CA LEU A 62 -9.99 -4.83 19.95
C LEU A 62 -10.83 -4.16 18.86
N MET A 63 -10.92 -4.78 17.67
CA MET A 63 -11.78 -4.28 16.60
C MET A 63 -13.25 -4.26 17.01
N VAL A 64 -13.71 -5.28 17.74
CA VAL A 64 -15.09 -5.36 18.25
C VAL A 64 -15.33 -4.34 19.35
N THR A 65 -14.42 -4.15 20.30
CA THR A 65 -14.57 -3.14 21.36
C THR A 65 -14.58 -1.73 20.80
N VAL A 66 -13.74 -1.44 19.80
CA VAL A 66 -13.75 -0.17 19.08
C VAL A 66 -15.04 0.00 18.27
N ALA A 67 -15.52 -1.04 17.58
CA ALA A 67 -16.76 -1.00 16.81
C ALA A 67 -18.01 -0.80 17.71
N CYS A 68 -18.09 -1.50 18.84
CA CYS A 68 -19.17 -1.35 19.82
C CYS A 68 -19.07 -0.03 20.58
N GLY A 69 -17.86 0.40 20.95
CA GLY A 69 -17.62 1.72 21.54
C GLY A 69 -18.03 2.84 20.60
N ARG A 70 -17.79 2.69 19.28
CA ARG A 70 -18.24 3.60 18.22
C ARG A 70 -19.76 3.66 18.07
N ALA A 71 -20.49 2.61 18.42
CA ALA A 71 -21.95 2.69 18.49
C ALA A 71 -22.41 3.61 19.64
N HIS A 72 -21.53 3.87 20.62
CA HIS A 72 -21.82 4.68 21.80
C HIS A 72 -21.23 6.10 21.74
N THR A 73 -20.09 6.32 21.06
CA THR A 73 -19.49 7.64 20.87
C THR A 73 -19.89 8.27 19.54
N SER A 74 -20.44 9.49 19.58
CA SER A 74 -20.89 10.24 18.41
C SER A 74 -19.75 10.95 17.64
N GLU A 75 -18.49 10.55 17.82
CA GLU A 75 -17.36 11.17 17.12
C GLU A 75 -17.20 10.60 15.70
N ARG A 76 -17.02 11.50 14.72
CA ARG A 76 -16.82 11.12 13.30
C ARG A 76 -15.34 10.80 13.07
N PRO A 77 -14.97 9.56 12.71
CA PRO A 77 -13.57 9.20 12.50
C PRO A 77 -13.10 9.71 11.13
N ILE A 78 -11.89 10.27 11.09
CA ILE A 78 -11.24 10.70 9.84
C ILE A 78 -10.51 9.49 9.23
N LEU A 79 -11.23 8.66 8.48
CA LEU A 79 -10.71 7.44 7.88
C LEU A 79 -10.28 7.62 6.41
N THR A 80 -10.83 8.64 5.77
CA THR A 80 -10.61 8.92 4.35
C THR A 80 -10.19 10.36 4.12
N VAL A 81 -9.62 10.63 2.94
CA VAL A 81 -9.32 12.02 2.52
C VAL A 81 -10.60 12.85 2.46
N GLY A 82 -11.75 12.26 2.10
CA GLY A 82 -13.02 12.98 2.11
C GLY A 82 -13.54 13.27 3.52
N ASP A 83 -13.33 12.38 4.50
CA ASP A 83 -13.63 12.70 5.91
C ASP A 83 -12.76 13.87 6.40
N ALA A 84 -11.49 13.92 5.98
CA ALA A 84 -10.58 15.02 6.34
C ALA A 84 -11.01 16.33 5.68
N VAL A 85 -11.31 16.33 4.37
CA VAL A 85 -11.86 17.51 3.67
C VAL A 85 -13.16 17.96 4.33
N ALA A 86 -14.03 17.02 4.71
CA ALA A 86 -15.27 17.36 5.38
C ALA A 86 -15.04 18.07 6.71
N SER A 87 -14.13 17.54 7.53
CA SER A 87 -13.75 18.14 8.80
C SER A 87 -13.16 19.53 8.63
N TYR A 88 -12.27 19.73 7.64
CA TYR A 88 -11.60 21.03 7.45
C TYR A 88 -12.48 22.09 6.75
N LEU A 89 -13.52 21.68 6.02
CA LEU A 89 -14.53 22.61 5.52
C LEU A 89 -15.56 23.00 6.58
N GLU A 90 -15.77 22.15 7.58
CA GLU A 90 -16.59 22.45 8.76
C GLU A 90 -15.84 23.33 9.76
N ASP A 91 -14.58 23.02 10.03
CA ASP A 91 -13.69 23.77 10.92
C ASP A 91 -12.29 23.92 10.29
N ALA A 92 -12.01 25.10 9.74
CA ALA A 92 -10.78 25.38 9.02
C ALA A 92 -9.58 25.52 9.97
N ASP A 93 -8.47 24.84 9.67
CA ASP A 93 -7.28 24.84 10.54
C ASP A 93 -6.48 26.15 10.40
N GLY A 94 -6.50 26.95 11.47
CA GLY A 94 -5.81 28.24 11.54
C GLY A 94 -4.30 28.17 11.28
N TYR A 95 -3.63 27.04 11.57
CA TYR A 95 -2.19 26.88 11.33
C TYR A 95 -1.81 26.69 9.86
N THR A 96 -2.79 26.45 8.99
CA THR A 96 -2.59 26.25 7.54
C THR A 96 -3.14 27.40 6.70
N THR A 97 -3.60 28.47 7.34
CA THR A 97 -4.08 29.68 6.67
C THR A 97 -2.97 30.27 5.79
N LYS A 98 -3.33 30.81 4.62
CA LYS A 98 -2.37 31.42 3.68
C LYS A 98 -1.32 30.45 3.13
N THR A 99 -1.67 29.16 3.01
CA THR A 99 -0.77 28.13 2.50
C THR A 99 -1.37 27.21 1.44
N CYS A 100 -2.37 27.67 0.67
CA CYS A 100 -3.18 26.82 -0.21
C CYS A 100 -2.43 25.99 -1.28
N LEU A 101 -1.21 26.40 -1.65
CA LEU A 101 -0.36 25.67 -2.60
C LEU A 101 0.69 24.76 -1.94
N ARG A 102 0.75 24.68 -0.61
CA ARG A 102 1.72 23.83 0.09
C ARG A 102 1.40 22.36 -0.11
N SER A 103 2.41 21.61 -0.53
CA SER A 103 2.33 20.16 -0.63
C SER A 103 2.80 19.49 0.66
N LYS A 104 2.53 18.19 0.80
CA LYS A 104 3.12 17.34 1.84
C LYS A 104 4.64 17.54 2.02
N LYS A 105 5.38 17.79 0.93
CA LYS A 105 6.84 17.96 1.00
C LYS A 105 7.25 19.20 1.78
N ASN A 106 6.47 20.28 1.71
CA ASN A 106 6.75 21.54 2.41
C ASN A 106 6.58 21.35 3.93
N PHE A 107 5.47 20.74 4.35
CA PHE A 107 5.22 20.44 5.76
C PHE A 107 6.23 19.43 6.34
N VAL A 108 6.65 18.43 5.57
CA VAL A 108 7.71 17.48 6.00
C VAL A 108 9.05 18.19 6.22
N LYS A 109 9.34 19.24 5.44
CA LYS A 109 10.52 20.10 5.61
C LYS A 109 10.37 21.14 6.72
N ARG A 110 9.25 21.15 7.46
CA ARG A 110 8.92 22.14 8.50
C ARG A 110 8.83 23.58 7.99
N GLU A 111 8.48 23.76 6.72
CA GLU A 111 8.16 25.08 6.18
C GLU A 111 6.71 25.41 6.61
N TRP A 112 6.54 26.07 7.76
CA TRP A 112 5.22 26.43 8.32
C TRP A 112 4.88 27.91 8.17
N ASP A 113 5.86 28.76 7.88
CA ASP A 113 5.66 30.22 7.81
C ASP A 113 4.70 30.56 6.66
N PRO A 114 3.59 31.27 6.91
CA PRO A 114 2.63 31.62 5.86
C PRO A 114 3.27 32.63 4.90
N HIS A 115 3.35 32.27 3.63
CA HIS A 115 3.79 33.17 2.58
C HIS A 115 3.17 32.77 1.25
N PRO A 116 2.84 33.74 0.37
CA PRO A 116 2.37 33.43 -0.97
C PRO A 116 3.36 32.54 -1.72
N GLN A 117 2.85 31.60 -2.49
CA GLN A 117 3.66 30.74 -3.34
C GLN A 117 3.31 30.94 -4.81
N GLU A 118 4.34 30.93 -5.65
CA GLU A 118 4.17 30.93 -7.09
C GLU A 118 3.58 29.57 -7.53
N TYR A 119 2.51 29.61 -8.30
CA TYR A 119 1.93 28.40 -8.86
C TYR A 119 2.80 27.84 -9.99
N ASP A 120 3.26 26.60 -9.83
CA ASP A 120 3.97 25.84 -10.87
C ASP A 120 3.33 24.45 -11.09
N PRO A 121 2.64 24.23 -12.21
CA PRO A 121 1.99 22.96 -12.54
C PRO A 121 3.03 21.94 -13.03
N ILE A 122 3.83 21.38 -12.12
CA ILE A 122 4.79 20.32 -12.48
C ILE A 122 4.03 18.99 -12.54
N PRO A 123 3.95 18.29 -13.70
CA PRO A 123 3.31 16.99 -13.79
C PRO A 123 4.09 15.96 -12.96
N ARG A 124 3.55 15.59 -11.79
CA ARG A 124 4.20 14.66 -10.87
C ARG A 124 3.87 13.22 -11.23
N ARG A 125 4.89 12.35 -11.23
CA ARG A 125 4.68 10.88 -11.21
C ARG A 125 4.04 10.49 -9.89
N LYS A 126 3.19 9.47 -9.86
CA LYS A 126 2.50 9.09 -8.62
C LYS A 126 3.47 8.67 -7.51
N PHE A 127 4.63 8.11 -7.85
CA PHE A 127 5.69 7.83 -6.86
C PHE A 127 6.23 9.08 -6.15
N ASN A 128 6.22 10.25 -6.80
CA ASN A 128 6.69 11.50 -6.19
C ASN A 128 5.76 12.03 -5.09
N ALA A 129 4.55 11.45 -4.96
CA ALA A 129 3.63 11.70 -3.85
C ALA A 129 3.94 10.84 -2.61
N GLY A 130 4.60 9.69 -2.80
CA GLY A 130 5.10 8.85 -1.73
C GLY A 130 6.47 9.31 -1.23
N SER A 131 6.79 9.05 0.05
CA SER A 131 8.18 9.17 0.51
C SER A 131 8.99 8.02 -0.11
N LEU A 132 10.10 8.34 -0.79
CA LEU A 132 10.98 7.35 -1.42
C LEU A 132 11.47 6.32 -0.39
N THR A 133 11.81 6.76 0.81
CA THR A 133 12.21 5.90 1.93
C THR A 133 11.11 4.94 2.35
N ARG A 134 9.85 5.42 2.40
CA ARG A 134 8.70 4.52 2.61
C ARG A 134 8.65 3.52 1.46
N MET A 135 8.70 3.94 0.21
CA MET A 135 8.59 3.02 -0.93
C MET A 135 9.66 1.92 -0.94
N VAL A 136 10.92 2.23 -0.60
CA VAL A 136 11.99 1.24 -0.51
C VAL A 136 11.75 0.26 0.65
N VAL A 137 11.41 0.75 1.84
CA VAL A 137 11.10 -0.12 3.00
C VAL A 137 9.86 -0.98 2.74
N LEU A 138 8.84 -0.40 2.08
CA LEU A 138 7.61 -1.07 1.70
C LEU A 138 7.87 -2.18 0.64
N MET A 139 8.81 -1.96 -0.29
CA MET A 139 9.17 -2.96 -1.30
C MET A 139 9.97 -4.14 -0.72
N SER A 140 10.74 -3.94 0.34
CA SER A 140 11.46 -5.04 1.02
C SER A 140 10.54 -6.02 1.76
N PHE A 141 9.31 -5.59 2.10
CA PHE A 141 8.31 -6.39 2.83
C PHE A 141 7.01 -6.51 2.00
N ILE A 142 7.14 -7.15 0.83
CA ILE A 142 6.16 -7.20 -0.28
C ILE A 142 4.71 -7.46 0.16
N TYR A 143 4.46 -8.30 1.16
CA TYR A 143 3.10 -8.68 1.56
C TYR A 143 2.39 -7.69 2.50
N PHE A 144 3.07 -7.09 3.48
CA PHE A 144 2.41 -6.17 4.43
C PHE A 144 2.26 -4.75 3.86
N ASN A 145 2.99 -4.41 2.80
CA ASN A 145 3.23 -3.04 2.42
C ASN A 145 2.70 -2.66 1.02
N TYR A 146 2.17 -3.62 0.26
CA TYR A 146 1.44 -3.34 -0.99
C TYR A 146 0.16 -2.54 -0.71
N ASN A 147 -0.55 -2.84 0.38
CA ASN A 147 -1.77 -2.15 0.78
C ASN A 147 -1.49 -0.67 1.01
N ALA A 148 -0.38 -0.37 1.70
CA ALA A 148 0.06 1.01 1.93
C ALA A 148 0.41 1.74 0.63
N LEU A 149 1.12 1.10 -0.30
CA LEU A 149 1.45 1.66 -1.61
C LEU A 149 0.20 2.01 -2.41
N PHE A 150 -0.67 1.02 -2.63
CA PHE A 150 -1.84 1.22 -3.47
C PHE A 150 -2.87 2.13 -2.83
N THR A 151 -2.95 2.18 -1.50
CA THR A 151 -3.73 3.20 -0.77
C THR A 151 -3.19 4.59 -1.09
N CYS A 152 -1.88 4.83 -0.95
CA CYS A 152 -1.27 6.12 -1.27
C CYS A 152 -1.49 6.53 -2.74
N LEU A 153 -1.32 5.59 -3.68
CA LEU A 153 -1.55 5.83 -5.10
C LEU A 153 -3.03 6.17 -5.37
N SER A 154 -3.95 5.45 -4.74
CA SER A 154 -5.39 5.68 -4.90
C SER A 154 -5.81 7.04 -4.34
N LEU A 155 -5.37 7.37 -3.11
CA LEU A 155 -5.62 8.66 -2.48
C LEU A 155 -5.07 9.82 -3.32
N THR A 156 -3.84 9.69 -3.82
CA THR A 156 -3.24 10.73 -4.68
C THR A 156 -4.01 10.89 -5.99
N THR A 157 -4.46 9.79 -6.60
CA THR A 157 -5.26 9.88 -7.83
C THR A 157 -6.67 10.40 -7.62
N GLU A 158 -7.22 10.22 -6.43
CA GLU A 158 -8.52 10.78 -6.04
C GLU A 158 -8.39 12.27 -5.77
N TRP A 159 -7.36 12.69 -5.03
CA TRP A 159 -7.01 14.08 -4.81
C TRP A 159 -6.83 14.86 -6.11
N ASP A 160 -6.04 14.31 -7.05
CA ASP A 160 -5.79 14.90 -8.37
C ASP A 160 -7.07 15.11 -9.21
N ARG A 161 -8.10 14.29 -8.98
CA ARG A 161 -9.36 14.38 -9.73
C ARG A 161 -10.23 15.57 -9.34
N PHE A 162 -10.01 16.16 -8.17
CA PHE A 162 -10.73 17.36 -7.74
C PHE A 162 -10.24 18.63 -8.43
N TYR A 163 -9.04 18.62 -9.01
CA TYR A 163 -8.55 19.75 -9.81
C TYR A 163 -9.33 19.92 -11.12
N GLY A 164 -9.60 18.82 -11.84
CA GLY A 164 -10.20 18.87 -13.18
C GLY A 164 -11.63 18.36 -13.26
N SER A 165 -12.32 18.12 -12.13
CA SER A 165 -13.71 17.64 -12.15
C SER A 165 -14.42 17.91 -10.82
N LYS A 166 -15.63 18.46 -10.91
CA LYS A 166 -16.56 18.58 -9.80
C LYS A 166 -17.09 17.22 -9.36
N LYS A 167 -16.83 16.81 -8.12
CA LYS A 167 -17.16 15.47 -7.59
C LYS A 167 -17.53 15.51 -6.11
N GLY A 168 -18.44 14.63 -5.71
CA GLY A 168 -18.71 14.40 -4.30
C GLY A 168 -17.56 13.68 -3.59
N ILE A 169 -17.30 14.07 -2.35
CA ILE A 169 -16.29 13.47 -1.48
C ILE A 169 -16.70 12.06 -1.03
N ARG A 170 -15.71 11.19 -0.79
CA ARG A 170 -15.94 9.88 -0.19
C ARG A 170 -15.86 9.97 1.33
N VAL A 171 -16.90 9.54 2.01
CA VAL A 171 -16.98 9.56 3.48
C VAL A 171 -17.10 8.14 4.03
N SER A 172 -16.68 7.97 5.28
CA SER A 172 -16.81 6.71 6.02
C SER A 172 -18.16 6.55 6.73
N THR A 173 -18.87 7.66 6.94
CA THR A 173 -20.22 7.71 7.52
C THR A 173 -21.31 7.53 6.44
N THR A 174 -22.58 7.54 6.87
CA THR A 174 -23.72 7.51 5.96
C THR A 174 -23.66 8.71 5.01
N PRO A 175 -23.55 8.48 3.68
CA PRO A 175 -23.39 9.58 2.74
C PRO A 175 -24.65 10.43 2.64
N GLN A 176 -24.47 11.73 2.47
CA GLN A 176 -25.55 12.70 2.26
C GLN A 176 -25.36 13.44 0.93
N GLY A 177 -26.46 13.67 0.19
CA GLY A 177 -26.42 14.38 -1.09
C GLY A 177 -25.52 13.72 -2.14
N ALA A 178 -24.53 14.47 -2.65
CA ALA A 178 -23.58 14.01 -3.66
C ALA A 178 -22.42 13.17 -3.09
N GLN A 179 -22.31 13.04 -1.77
CA GLN A 179 -21.28 12.24 -1.11
C GLN A 179 -21.37 10.77 -1.51
N ARG A 180 -20.24 10.07 -1.41
CA ARG A 180 -20.15 8.65 -1.76
C ARG A 180 -19.62 7.87 -0.57
N GLN A 181 -20.13 6.67 -0.36
CA GLN A 181 -19.56 5.80 0.65
C GLN A 181 -18.16 5.34 0.21
N THR A 182 -17.22 5.29 1.16
CA THR A 182 -15.92 4.66 0.94
C THR A 182 -16.04 3.14 0.81
N TYR A 183 -14.99 2.50 0.33
CA TYR A 183 -14.92 1.05 0.26
C TYR A 183 -14.76 0.45 1.67
N PHE A 184 -15.47 -0.64 1.97
CA PHE A 184 -15.33 -1.38 3.23
C PHE A 184 -13.88 -1.89 3.45
N LEU A 185 -13.18 -2.21 2.36
CA LEU A 185 -11.73 -2.42 2.35
C LEU A 185 -11.04 -1.17 1.79
N GLN A 186 -9.98 -0.72 2.46
CA GLN A 186 -9.19 0.48 2.15
C GLN A 186 -8.68 0.58 0.69
N LEU A 187 -8.76 -0.52 -0.08
CA LEU A 187 -8.37 -0.61 -1.47
C LEU A 187 -9.54 -0.97 -2.40
N PRO A 188 -9.66 -0.33 -3.58
CA PRO A 188 -10.63 -0.75 -4.59
C PRO A 188 -10.46 -2.22 -4.98
N TYR A 189 -11.56 -3.00 -4.96
CA TYR A 189 -11.56 -4.44 -5.23
C TYR A 189 -10.88 -4.86 -6.55
N ARG A 190 -10.92 -4.00 -7.56
CA ARG A 190 -10.22 -4.18 -8.85
C ARG A 190 -8.71 -4.38 -8.74
N TYR A 191 -8.08 -3.94 -7.65
CA TYR A 191 -6.66 -4.14 -7.40
C TYR A 191 -6.40 -5.26 -6.39
N SER A 192 -7.24 -5.38 -5.35
CA SER A 192 -7.04 -6.40 -4.32
C SER A 192 -7.36 -7.80 -4.82
N ILE A 193 -8.41 -8.00 -5.62
CA ILE A 193 -8.81 -9.34 -6.09
C ILE A 193 -7.75 -9.98 -6.99
N PRO A 194 -7.28 -9.35 -8.09
CA PRO A 194 -6.24 -9.96 -8.94
C PRO A 194 -4.95 -10.25 -8.17
N LEU A 195 -4.62 -9.38 -7.21
CA LEU A 195 -3.44 -9.52 -6.38
C LEU A 195 -3.54 -10.71 -5.41
N THR A 196 -4.69 -10.87 -4.74
CA THR A 196 -4.94 -12.02 -3.86
C THR A 196 -4.89 -13.33 -4.64
N VAL A 197 -5.49 -13.38 -5.83
CA VAL A 197 -5.43 -14.54 -6.73
C VAL A 197 -3.99 -14.85 -7.11
N PHE A 198 -3.21 -13.84 -7.51
CA PHE A 198 -1.82 -14.03 -7.89
C PHE A 198 -0.93 -14.48 -6.72
N CYS A 199 -1.12 -13.91 -5.53
CA CYS A 199 -0.39 -14.30 -4.32
C CYS A 199 -0.73 -15.73 -3.91
N GLY A 200 -2.00 -16.13 -4.00
CA GLY A 200 -2.43 -17.51 -3.77
C GLY A 200 -1.78 -18.49 -4.76
N GLY A 201 -1.74 -18.13 -6.05
CA GLY A 201 -1.08 -18.92 -7.09
C GLY A 201 0.44 -19.04 -6.87
N LEU A 202 1.12 -17.94 -6.53
CA LEU A 202 2.53 -17.96 -6.17
C LEU A 202 2.81 -18.84 -4.95
N HIS A 203 1.99 -18.72 -3.90
CA HIS A 203 2.14 -19.54 -2.70
C HIS A 203 1.96 -21.03 -3.01
N TRP A 204 0.99 -21.36 -3.87
CA TRP A 204 0.80 -22.72 -4.36
C TRP A 204 2.02 -23.22 -5.17
N LEU A 205 2.56 -22.41 -6.09
CA LEU A 205 3.77 -22.76 -6.84
C LEU A 205 4.99 -22.96 -5.94
N VAL A 206 5.14 -22.14 -4.90
CA VAL A 206 6.23 -22.29 -3.92
C VAL A 206 6.13 -23.64 -3.21
N SER A 207 4.92 -24.02 -2.78
CA SER A 207 4.66 -25.33 -2.17
C SER A 207 5.05 -26.49 -3.07
N GLN A 208 4.84 -26.36 -4.39
CA GLN A 208 5.23 -27.37 -5.38
C GLN A 208 6.72 -27.32 -5.78
N SER A 209 7.45 -26.26 -5.41
CA SER A 209 8.84 -26.06 -5.81
C SER A 209 9.88 -26.56 -4.79
N ILE A 210 9.46 -26.76 -3.53
CA ILE A 210 10.31 -27.23 -2.42
C ILE A 210 9.65 -28.47 -1.83
N PHE A 211 10.35 -29.60 -1.87
CA PHE A 211 9.86 -30.87 -1.32
C PHE A 211 10.87 -31.44 -0.32
N LEU A 212 10.40 -32.23 0.64
CA LEU A 212 11.26 -32.83 1.67
C LEU A 212 11.82 -34.16 1.15
N VAL A 213 13.13 -34.35 1.27
CA VAL A 213 13.84 -35.60 0.98
C VAL A 213 14.37 -36.16 2.29
N SER A 214 13.77 -37.25 2.78
CA SER A 214 14.23 -37.97 3.98
C SER A 214 15.07 -39.18 3.55
N ILE A 215 16.23 -39.37 4.18
CA ILE A 215 17.04 -40.58 4.02
C ILE A 215 16.95 -41.36 5.33
N ASP A 216 16.06 -42.35 5.37
CA ASP A 216 15.71 -43.11 6.58
C ASP A 216 16.87 -43.91 7.18
N SER A 217 17.92 -44.19 6.40
CA SER A 217 19.08 -44.96 6.87
C SER A 217 20.02 -44.17 7.80
N VAL A 218 19.91 -42.83 7.84
CA VAL A 218 20.82 -41.95 8.62
C VAL A 218 20.08 -40.89 9.44
N GLY A 219 18.75 -40.81 9.34
CA GLY A 219 17.95 -39.84 10.10
C GLY A 219 18.13 -38.39 9.67
N PHE A 220 18.58 -38.14 8.44
CA PHE A 220 18.74 -36.81 7.88
C PHE A 220 17.58 -36.49 6.92
N ALA A 221 16.90 -35.38 7.18
CA ALA A 221 15.95 -34.76 6.25
C ALA A 221 16.62 -33.55 5.58
N SER A 222 16.54 -33.50 4.26
CA SER A 222 17.00 -32.39 3.42
C SER A 222 15.83 -31.82 2.61
N CYS A 223 16.01 -30.65 2.01
CA CYS A 223 15.05 -30.09 1.05
C CYS A 223 15.53 -30.35 -0.39
N GLY A 224 14.71 -31.06 -1.15
CA GLY A 224 14.80 -31.09 -2.60
C GLY A 224 14.10 -29.86 -3.20
N TRP A 225 14.57 -29.43 -4.37
CA TRP A 225 13.97 -28.32 -5.09
C TRP A 225 13.78 -28.67 -6.56
N SER A 226 12.68 -28.19 -7.14
CA SER A 226 12.40 -28.32 -8.57
C SER A 226 12.96 -27.11 -9.33
N PRO A 227 13.95 -27.28 -10.22
CA PRO A 227 14.50 -26.16 -10.99
C PRO A 227 13.44 -25.42 -11.82
N ILE A 228 12.51 -26.17 -12.41
CA ILE A 228 11.39 -25.61 -13.19
C ILE A 228 10.44 -24.84 -12.26
N GLY A 229 10.13 -25.39 -11.08
CA GLY A 229 9.30 -24.71 -10.08
C GLY A 229 9.93 -23.40 -9.61
N ILE A 230 11.24 -23.40 -9.32
CA ILE A 230 11.97 -22.18 -8.93
C ILE A 230 11.93 -21.14 -10.05
N ILE A 231 12.18 -21.53 -11.31
CA ILE A 231 12.13 -20.60 -12.44
C ILE A 231 10.73 -19.97 -12.56
N LEU A 232 9.67 -20.77 -12.46
CA LEU A 232 8.29 -20.27 -12.51
C LEU A 232 7.99 -19.31 -11.35
N VAL A 233 8.45 -19.62 -10.14
CA VAL A 233 8.32 -18.73 -8.97
C VAL A 233 9.05 -17.41 -9.17
N ILE A 234 10.28 -17.43 -9.72
CA ILE A 234 11.06 -16.21 -10.00
C ILE A 234 10.34 -15.36 -11.05
N VAL A 235 9.91 -15.96 -12.16
CA VAL A 235 9.21 -15.24 -13.25
C VAL A 235 7.89 -14.66 -12.75
N ALA A 236 7.09 -15.44 -12.02
CA ALA A 236 5.83 -14.95 -11.46
C ALA A 236 6.09 -13.86 -10.40
N GLY A 237 7.10 -14.02 -9.55
CA GLY A 237 7.52 -13.02 -8.57
C GLY A 237 7.98 -11.70 -9.21
N SER A 238 8.72 -11.76 -10.32
CA SER A 238 9.13 -10.57 -11.07
C SER A 238 7.95 -9.85 -11.73
N HIS A 239 6.98 -10.61 -12.26
CA HIS A 239 5.75 -10.04 -12.81
C HIS A 239 4.92 -9.33 -11.73
N LEU A 240 4.81 -9.93 -10.55
CA LEU A 240 4.16 -9.30 -9.41
C LEU A 240 4.83 -7.98 -9.05
N LEU A 241 6.16 -7.98 -8.90
CA LEU A 241 6.91 -6.77 -8.60
C LEU A 241 6.72 -5.69 -9.67
N ALA A 242 6.78 -6.05 -10.95
CA ALA A 242 6.51 -5.13 -12.04
C ALA A 242 5.10 -4.54 -11.98
N PHE A 243 4.08 -5.37 -11.70
CA PHE A 243 2.69 -4.92 -11.54
C PHE A 243 2.50 -3.98 -10.34
N LEU A 244 3.21 -4.22 -9.22
CA LEU A 244 3.18 -3.35 -8.05
C LEU A 244 3.80 -1.97 -8.35
N VAL A 245 4.90 -1.94 -9.09
CA VAL A 245 5.68 -0.72 -9.31
C VAL A 245 5.18 0.09 -10.52
N ALA A 246 4.73 -0.56 -11.60
CA ALA A 246 4.33 0.11 -12.84
C ALA A 246 3.27 1.23 -12.67
N PRO A 247 2.21 1.07 -11.85
CA PRO A 247 1.23 2.13 -11.63
C PRO A 247 1.82 3.40 -11.03
N GLY A 248 2.87 3.30 -10.21
CA GLY A 248 3.52 4.44 -9.57
C GLY A 248 4.36 5.29 -10.54
N TYR A 249 4.84 4.69 -11.64
CA TYR A 249 5.57 5.43 -12.69
C TYR A 249 4.65 6.25 -13.60
N ARG A 250 3.35 5.94 -13.63
CA ARG A 250 2.37 6.73 -14.39
C ARG A 250 2.26 8.15 -13.81
N ARG A 251 2.09 9.14 -14.69
CA ARG A 251 1.84 10.53 -14.29
C ARG A 251 0.43 10.68 -13.70
N LEU A 252 0.26 11.68 -12.85
CA LEU A 252 -1.07 12.17 -12.48
C LEU A 252 -1.77 12.74 -13.72
N ARG A 253 -3.11 12.71 -13.71
CA ARG A 253 -3.88 13.06 -14.91
C ARG A 253 -3.87 14.57 -15.14
N PHE A 254 -4.01 15.34 -14.07
CA PHE A 254 -4.05 16.80 -14.16
C PHE A 254 -2.78 17.43 -13.58
N GLY A 255 -2.40 17.03 -12.36
CA GLY A 255 -1.17 17.48 -11.71
C GLY A 255 -1.21 18.93 -11.21
N GLY A 256 -2.38 19.57 -11.19
CA GLY A 256 -2.50 20.98 -10.87
C GLY A 256 -2.79 21.32 -9.41
N ILE A 257 -3.24 20.35 -8.60
CA ILE A 257 -3.41 20.54 -7.15
C ILE A 257 -2.16 20.13 -6.38
N ALA A 258 -1.81 20.86 -5.32
CA ALA A 258 -0.70 20.51 -4.44
C ALA A 258 -0.89 19.11 -3.82
N VAL A 259 0.14 18.27 -3.89
CA VAL A 259 0.02 16.86 -3.48
C VAL A 259 -0.06 16.75 -1.96
N ALA A 260 -1.25 16.40 -1.43
CA ALA A 260 -1.48 16.17 -0.01
C ALA A 260 -1.29 14.70 0.42
N SER A 261 -1.74 13.74 -0.40
CA SER A 261 -1.73 12.30 -0.07
C SER A 261 -2.45 12.02 1.27
N SER A 262 -1.73 11.68 2.34
CA SER A 262 -2.27 11.44 3.69
C SER A 262 -1.78 12.49 4.71
N CYS A 263 -1.26 13.63 4.25
CA CYS A 263 -0.78 14.70 5.13
C CYS A 263 -1.94 15.60 5.49
N SER A 264 -2.37 15.57 6.75
CA SER A 264 -3.47 16.39 7.28
C SER A 264 -3.27 17.88 7.00
N ALA A 265 -2.07 18.42 7.30
CA ALA A 265 -1.75 19.83 7.06
C ALA A 265 -1.89 20.25 5.59
N ALA A 266 -1.52 19.38 4.64
CA ALA A 266 -1.69 19.67 3.21
C ALA A 266 -3.13 19.54 2.73
N ILE A 267 -3.96 18.71 3.39
CA ILE A 267 -5.40 18.66 3.11
C ILE A 267 -6.06 19.92 3.67
N ALA A 268 -5.74 20.28 4.92
CA ALA A 268 -6.25 21.45 5.61
C ALA A 268 -5.90 22.76 4.89
N ALA A 269 -4.67 22.91 4.41
CA ALA A 269 -4.25 24.06 3.61
C ALA A 269 -5.11 24.28 2.35
N ALA A 270 -5.67 23.20 1.77
CA ALA A 270 -6.56 23.29 0.61
C ALA A 270 -8.04 23.55 0.97
N CYS A 271 -8.38 23.59 2.27
CA CYS A 271 -9.75 23.68 2.78
C CYS A 271 -9.96 24.98 3.58
N HIS A 272 -9.82 26.13 2.91
CA HIS A 272 -10.12 27.45 3.46
C HIS A 272 -11.23 28.08 2.61
N PRO A 273 -12.51 27.78 2.86
CA PRO A 273 -13.60 28.21 1.97
C PRO A 273 -13.72 29.74 1.96
N GLY A 274 -14.03 30.30 0.79
CA GLY A 274 -14.26 31.75 0.65
C GLY A 274 -15.57 32.19 1.32
N PRO A 275 -15.73 33.50 1.61
CA PRO A 275 -16.91 34.04 2.31
C PRO A 275 -18.23 33.92 1.54
N SER A 276 -18.18 33.45 0.30
CA SER A 276 -19.33 33.28 -0.59
C SER A 276 -19.77 31.81 -0.76
N GLU A 277 -19.13 30.88 -0.04
CA GLU A 277 -19.63 29.51 0.06
C GLU A 277 -20.94 29.46 0.87
N PRO A 278 -21.83 28.50 0.58
CA PRO A 278 -22.92 28.14 1.47
C PRO A 278 -22.39 27.74 2.85
N ASP A 279 -23.32 27.67 3.82
CA ASP A 279 -23.04 27.07 5.13
C ASP A 279 -22.33 25.71 4.98
N SER A 280 -21.35 25.44 5.85
CA SER A 280 -20.49 24.27 5.77
C SER A 280 -21.29 22.97 5.65
N ALA A 281 -22.41 22.84 6.37
CA ALA A 281 -23.29 21.68 6.28
C ALA A 281 -23.88 21.47 4.86
N ALA A 282 -24.29 22.55 4.19
CA ALA A 282 -24.80 22.49 2.82
C ALA A 282 -23.67 22.19 1.82
N THR A 283 -22.52 22.83 2.00
CA THR A 283 -21.29 22.67 1.18
C THR A 283 -20.86 21.20 1.09
N LEU A 284 -20.93 20.47 2.20
CA LEU A 284 -20.56 19.05 2.28
C LEU A 284 -21.47 18.11 1.48
N THR A 285 -22.72 18.51 1.21
CA THR A 285 -23.69 17.69 0.46
C THR A 285 -23.59 17.90 -1.05
N LEU A 286 -22.87 18.93 -1.49
CA LEU A 286 -22.70 19.32 -2.88
C LEU A 286 -21.39 18.75 -3.47
N PRO A 287 -21.30 18.60 -4.81
CA PRO A 287 -20.06 18.18 -5.43
C PRO A 287 -19.03 19.31 -5.39
N LEU A 288 -17.81 18.97 -4.96
CA LEU A 288 -16.70 19.90 -4.77
C LEU A 288 -15.69 19.83 -5.92
N THR A 289 -15.01 20.95 -6.14
CA THR A 289 -13.84 21.06 -7.02
C THR A 289 -12.80 21.93 -6.32
N TRP A 290 -11.53 21.84 -6.71
CA TRP A 290 -10.46 22.67 -6.17
C TRP A 290 -9.94 23.62 -7.25
N GLY A 291 -9.77 24.89 -6.90
CA GLY A 291 -9.22 25.91 -7.80
C GLY A 291 -9.23 27.29 -7.17
N VAL A 292 -9.12 28.32 -7.99
CA VAL A 292 -9.08 29.71 -7.53
C VAL A 292 -10.47 30.15 -7.06
N VAL A 293 -10.55 30.67 -5.85
CA VAL A 293 -11.81 31.15 -5.21
C VAL A 293 -11.81 32.66 -4.94
N SER A 294 -10.65 33.32 -5.00
CA SER A 294 -10.53 34.78 -4.91
C SER A 294 -10.97 35.46 -6.21
N GLY A 295 -11.24 36.77 -6.14
CA GLY A 295 -11.48 37.55 -7.35
C GLY A 295 -10.24 37.66 -8.23
N LYS A 296 -10.41 38.06 -9.50
CA LYS A 296 -9.30 38.26 -10.45
C LYS A 296 -8.33 39.37 -10.02
N ASP A 297 -8.84 40.32 -9.23
CA ASP A 297 -8.07 41.47 -8.76
C ASP A 297 -7.43 41.24 -7.37
N ASP A 298 -7.72 40.10 -6.73
CA ASP A 298 -7.11 39.75 -5.45
C ASP A 298 -5.69 39.21 -5.66
N MET A 299 -4.70 39.94 -5.15
CA MET A 299 -3.29 39.56 -5.17
C MET A 299 -2.71 39.66 -3.76
N PRO A 300 -2.18 38.58 -3.18
CA PRO A 300 -2.14 37.20 -3.70
C PRO A 300 -3.54 36.57 -3.80
N GLY A 301 -3.73 35.72 -4.81
CA GLY A 301 -4.99 35.00 -4.99
C GLY A 301 -5.16 33.88 -3.95
N HIS A 302 -6.35 33.30 -3.86
CA HIS A 302 -6.64 32.22 -2.92
C HIS A 302 -7.19 30.98 -3.66
N CYS A 303 -6.67 29.79 -3.34
CA CYS A 303 -7.17 28.52 -3.86
C CYS A 303 -7.80 27.68 -2.74
N SER A 304 -8.95 27.07 -3.01
CA SER A 304 -9.64 26.26 -2.01
C SER A 304 -10.61 25.26 -2.63
N PHE A 305 -11.07 24.30 -1.82
CA PHE A 305 -12.24 23.50 -2.16
C PHE A 305 -13.51 24.35 -2.13
N THR A 306 -14.32 24.22 -3.16
CA THR A 306 -15.54 25.01 -3.35
C THR A 306 -16.60 24.20 -4.09
N THR A 307 -17.86 24.55 -3.82
CA THR A 307 -19.04 24.04 -4.56
C THR A 307 -19.32 24.82 -5.82
N ARG A 308 -18.65 25.94 -6.04
CA ARG A 308 -18.81 26.82 -7.20
C ARG A 308 -17.93 26.34 -8.34
N ASP A 309 -18.08 26.97 -9.49
CA ASP A 309 -17.20 26.71 -10.62
C ASP A 309 -15.92 27.54 -10.43
N VAL A 310 -14.77 26.92 -10.65
CA VAL A 310 -13.45 27.50 -10.36
C VAL A 310 -12.69 27.81 -11.64
N GLU A 311 -11.89 28.87 -11.57
CA GLU A 311 -10.85 29.11 -12.56
C GLU A 311 -9.60 28.29 -12.20
N GLU A 312 -8.88 27.85 -13.23
CA GLU A 312 -7.61 27.15 -13.04
C GLU A 312 -6.53 28.14 -12.57
N PRO A 313 -5.68 27.78 -11.59
CA PRO A 313 -4.59 28.64 -11.16
C PRO A 313 -3.60 28.89 -12.30
N VAL A 314 -3.14 30.14 -12.40
CA VAL A 314 -2.29 30.63 -13.48
C VAL A 314 -0.83 30.45 -13.10
N LYS A 315 -0.05 29.83 -13.99
CA LYS A 315 1.38 29.63 -13.77
C LYS A 315 2.08 30.98 -13.57
N GLY A 316 2.89 31.09 -12.53
CA GLY A 316 3.61 32.32 -12.21
C GLY A 316 2.87 33.29 -11.28
N HIS A 317 1.58 33.07 -11.01
CA HIS A 317 0.82 33.88 -10.07
C HIS A 317 1.04 33.43 -8.63
N LEU A 318 0.96 34.39 -7.71
CA LEU A 318 1.09 34.15 -6.27
C LEU A 318 -0.26 33.80 -5.66
N TYR A 319 -0.29 32.72 -4.88
CA TYR A 319 -1.46 32.31 -4.12
C TYR A 319 -1.11 32.06 -2.65
N GLU A 320 -2.01 32.43 -1.75
CA GLU A 320 -1.92 32.17 -0.31
C GLU A 320 -3.21 31.55 0.20
#